data_AF-A0A2K5YA48-F1
#
_entry.id   AF-A0A2K5YA48-F1
#
_cell.length_a   1.000
_cell.length_b   1.000
_cell.length_c   1.000
_cell.angle_alpha   90.00
_cell.angle_beta   90.00
_cell.angle_gamma   90.00
#
_symmetry.space_group_name_H-M   'P 1'
#
loop_
_entity.id
_entity.type
_entity.pdbx_description
1 polymer ?
#
loop_
_entity_poly.entity_id
_entity_poly.type
_entity_poly.pdbx_seq_one_letter_code
_entity_poly.pdbx_strand_id
1 'polypeptide(L)'
;QIPTGNSLYESYYKQVDPAYTGRVGASEAALFLKKSGLSDIILGKIWDLADPEGKGFLDKQGFYVALRLVACAQSGHEVTFSNLNLSMPPPKFQTHPPMI
;
A
#
# COMPACT_ATOMS: atom_id res chain seq x y z
N GLN A 1 18.93 3.50 -5.02
CA GLN A 1 18.18 3.23 -6.26
C GLN A 1 17.10 2.21 -5.92
N ILE A 2 15.84 2.64 -5.80
CA ILE A 2 14.73 1.70 -5.57
C ILE A 2 14.59 0.90 -6.87
N PRO A 3 14.79 -0.43 -6.88
CA PRO A 3 14.72 -1.20 -8.11
C PRO A 3 13.36 -0.98 -8.75
N THR A 4 13.40 -0.54 -10.00
CA THR A 4 12.31 -0.21 -10.92
C THR A 4 11.40 -1.39 -11.26
N GLY A 5 11.42 -2.48 -10.48
CA GLY A 5 11.12 -3.83 -10.97
C GLY A 5 10.04 -4.58 -10.20
N ASN A 6 9.07 -3.89 -9.60
CA ASN A 6 7.87 -4.56 -9.13
C ASN A 6 6.66 -4.03 -9.90
N SER A 7 6.48 -4.49 -11.15
CA SER A 7 5.31 -4.16 -12.01
C SER A 7 3.96 -4.30 -11.29
N LEU A 8 3.90 -5.15 -10.27
CA LEU A 8 2.76 -5.31 -9.38
C LEU A 8 2.42 -4.03 -8.61
N TYR A 9 3.41 -3.35 -8.04
CA TYR A 9 3.22 -2.15 -7.21
C TYR A 9 2.79 -0.97 -8.09
N GLU A 10 3.37 -0.85 -9.29
CA GLU A 10 2.90 0.11 -10.28
C GLU A 10 1.47 -0.20 -10.74
N SER A 11 1.12 -1.46 -10.95
CA SER A 11 -0.24 -1.85 -11.32
C SER A 11 -1.25 -1.51 -10.21
N TYR A 12 -0.87 -1.67 -8.94
CA TYR A 12 -1.68 -1.21 -7.80
C TYR A 12 -1.79 0.30 -7.74
N TYR A 13 -0.68 1.01 -7.93
CA TYR A 13 -0.66 2.46 -7.94
C TYR A 13 -1.57 3.05 -9.04
N LYS A 14 -1.54 2.49 -10.25
CA LYS A 14 -2.44 2.90 -11.35
C LYS A 14 -3.92 2.66 -11.06
N GLN A 15 -4.26 1.67 -10.23
CA GLN A 15 -5.65 1.43 -9.85
C GLN A 15 -6.21 2.50 -8.91
N VAL A 16 -5.36 3.09 -8.07
CA VAL A 16 -5.76 4.12 -7.11
C VAL A 16 -5.51 5.55 -7.60
N ASP A 17 -4.61 5.72 -8.57
CA ASP A 17 -4.34 6.98 -9.26
C ASP A 17 -4.43 6.77 -10.79
N PRO A 18 -5.64 6.50 -11.33
CA PRO A 18 -5.83 6.32 -12.77
C PRO A 18 -5.52 7.61 -13.56
N ALA A 19 -5.62 8.76 -12.90
CA ALA A 19 -5.34 10.06 -13.48
C ALA A 19 -3.83 10.41 -13.51
N TYR A 20 -2.95 9.54 -13.00
CA TYR A 20 -1.50 9.77 -12.94
C TYR A 20 -1.13 11.13 -12.33
N THR A 21 -1.88 11.54 -11.31
CA THR A 21 -1.62 12.78 -10.57
C THR A 21 -0.35 12.67 -9.74
N GLY A 22 0.15 11.46 -9.50
CA GLY A 22 1.29 11.19 -8.65
C GLY A 22 0.94 11.27 -7.15
N ARG A 23 -0.36 11.32 -6.82
CA ARG A 23 -0.87 11.37 -5.45
C ARG A 23 -2.12 10.52 -5.31
N VAL A 24 -2.20 9.76 -4.24
CA VAL A 24 -3.36 8.94 -3.89
C VAL A 24 -4.03 9.56 -2.67
N GLY A 25 -5.28 9.98 -2.82
CA GLY A 25 -6.04 10.53 -1.68
C GLY A 25 -6.23 9.50 -0.57
N ALA A 26 -6.38 9.97 0.68
CA ALA A 26 -6.58 9.09 1.82
C ALA A 26 -7.74 8.10 1.67
N SER A 27 -8.88 8.56 1.15
CA SER A 27 -10.05 7.73 0.89
C SER A 27 -9.74 6.59 -0.09
N GLU A 28 -9.10 6.89 -1.23
CA GLU A 28 -8.82 5.91 -2.27
C GLU A 28 -7.75 4.91 -1.84
N ALA A 29 -6.72 5.40 -1.15
CA ALA A 29 -5.71 4.54 -0.53
C ALA A 29 -6.35 3.61 0.51
N ALA A 30 -7.18 4.12 1.40
CA ALA A 30 -7.84 3.31 2.43
C ALA A 30 -8.76 2.25 1.80
N LEU A 31 -9.56 2.62 0.80
CA LEU A 31 -10.41 1.69 0.04
C LEU A 31 -9.58 0.58 -0.62
N PHE A 32 -8.42 0.93 -1.19
CA PHE A 32 -7.53 -0.06 -1.79
C PHE A 32 -6.88 -0.96 -0.75
N LEU A 33 -6.37 -0.40 0.34
CA LEU A 33 -5.75 -1.17 1.41
C LEU A 33 -6.75 -2.12 2.05
N LYS A 34 -8.04 -1.75 2.18
CA LYS A 34 -9.11 -2.67 2.62
C LYS A 34 -9.23 -3.93 1.76
N LYS A 35 -8.89 -3.88 0.47
CA LYS A 35 -8.88 -5.06 -0.42
C LYS A 35 -7.82 -6.10 -0.05
N SER A 36 -6.91 -5.80 0.88
CA SER A 36 -5.96 -6.77 1.42
C SER A 36 -6.58 -7.70 2.46
N GLY A 37 -7.81 -7.43 2.91
CA GLY A 37 -8.49 -8.20 3.95
C GLY A 37 -7.98 -7.93 5.38
N LEU A 38 -7.24 -6.83 5.60
CA LEU A 38 -6.76 -6.44 6.92
C LEU A 38 -7.82 -5.61 7.65
N SER A 39 -7.84 -5.71 8.99
CA SER A 39 -8.74 -4.93 9.85
C SER A 39 -8.45 -3.43 9.79
N ASP A 40 -9.47 -2.59 9.95
CA ASP A 40 -9.34 -1.12 9.94
C ASP A 40 -8.27 -0.60 10.90
N ILE A 41 -8.09 -1.24 12.06
CA ILE A 41 -7.05 -0.91 13.05
C ILE A 41 -5.64 -1.01 12.43
N ILE A 42 -5.39 -2.09 11.68
CA ILE A 42 -4.10 -2.33 11.02
C ILE A 42 -3.92 -1.34 9.87
N LEU A 43 -4.98 -1.08 9.09
CA LEU A 43 -4.95 -0.11 8.00
C LEU A 43 -4.63 1.30 8.49
N GLY A 44 -5.18 1.71 9.64
CA GLY A 44 -4.85 2.98 10.28
C GLY A 44 -3.37 3.09 10.63
N LYS A 45 -2.77 2.01 11.17
CA LYS A 45 -1.32 1.98 11.44
C LYS A 45 -0.49 2.06 10.17
N ILE A 46 -0.90 1.35 9.11
CA ILE A 46 -0.22 1.39 7.82
C ILE A 46 -0.24 2.82 7.26
N TRP A 47 -1.40 3.48 7.35
CA TRP A 47 -1.57 4.86 6.92
C TRP A 47 -0.67 5.83 7.68
N ASP A 48 -0.69 5.76 9.02
CA ASP A 48 0.13 6.62 9.89
C ASP A 48 1.64 6.51 9.55
N LEU A 49 2.10 5.30 9.27
CA LEU A 49 3.48 5.06 8.85
C LEU A 49 3.74 5.49 7.40
N ALA A 50 2.77 5.37 6.51
CA ALA A 50 2.93 5.74 5.11
C ALA A 50 2.85 7.26 4.87
N ASP A 51 2.12 7.99 5.72
CA ASP A 51 1.96 9.45 5.71
C ASP A 51 2.41 10.08 7.04
N PRO A 52 3.70 9.98 7.41
CA PRO A 52 4.20 10.51 8.68
C PRO A 52 4.14 12.05 8.74
N GLU A 53 4.07 12.71 7.59
CA GLU A 53 3.93 14.16 7.49
C GLU A 53 2.46 14.63 7.54
N GLY A 54 1.50 13.72 7.58
CA GLY A 54 0.07 14.06 7.67
C GLY A 54 -0.43 14.87 6.47
N LYS A 55 0.09 14.60 5.26
CA LYS A 55 -0.27 15.30 4.03
C LYS A 55 -1.73 15.07 3.64
N GLY A 56 -2.32 13.95 4.09
CA GLY A 56 -3.66 13.52 3.69
C GLY A 56 -3.70 12.82 2.32
N PHE A 57 -2.53 12.53 1.74
CA PHE A 57 -2.37 11.79 0.50
C PHE A 57 -1.06 11.00 0.52
N LEU A 58 -1.02 9.87 -0.19
CA LEU A 58 0.19 9.09 -0.39
C LEU A 58 0.77 9.38 -1.77
N ASP A 59 2.02 9.82 -1.81
CA ASP A 59 2.79 9.83 -3.05
C ASP A 59 3.26 8.41 -3.41
N LYS A 60 3.90 8.26 -4.58
CA LYS A 60 4.39 6.96 -5.07
C LYS A 60 5.26 6.23 -4.05
N GLN A 61 6.09 6.94 -3.27
CA GLN A 61 6.94 6.33 -2.26
C GLN A 61 6.13 5.92 -1.02
N GLY A 62 5.26 6.81 -0.52
CA GLY A 62 4.36 6.50 0.61
C GLY A 62 3.45 5.30 0.31
N PHE A 63 2.91 5.22 -0.90
CA PHE A 63 2.08 4.08 -1.30
C PHE A 63 2.87 2.77 -1.33
N TYR A 64 4.13 2.79 -1.81
CA TYR A 64 4.97 1.60 -1.80
C TYR A 64 5.29 1.12 -0.38
N VAL A 65 5.54 2.06 0.53
CA VAL A 65 5.69 1.74 1.96
C VAL A 65 4.42 1.07 2.49
N ALA A 66 3.24 1.64 2.21
CA ALA A 66 1.96 1.06 2.61
C ALA A 66 1.78 -0.37 2.10
N LEU A 67 2.11 -0.64 0.82
CA LEU A 67 2.05 -1.98 0.24
C LEU A 67 2.94 -2.98 0.97
N ARG A 68 4.18 -2.60 1.32
CA ARG A 68 5.08 -3.49 2.06
C ARG A 68 4.61 -3.72 3.50
N LEU A 69 4.03 -2.71 4.12
CA LEU A 69 3.43 -2.82 5.45
C LEU A 69 2.19 -3.75 5.45
N VAL A 70 1.38 -3.71 4.38
CA VAL A 70 0.31 -4.70 4.16
C VAL A 70 0.88 -6.12 4.11
N ALA A 71 1.95 -6.34 3.34
CA ALA A 71 2.59 -7.66 3.28
C ALA A 71 3.07 -8.13 4.66
N CYS A 72 3.58 -7.19 5.48
CA CYS A 72 4.00 -7.44 6.85
C CYS A 72 2.82 -7.95 7.70
N ALA A 73 1.72 -7.19 7.70
CA ALA A 73 0.50 -7.56 8.42
C ALA A 73 -0.11 -8.88 7.92
N GLN A 74 -0.16 -9.10 6.61
CA GLN A 74 -0.68 -10.33 6.02
C GLN A 74 0.16 -11.57 6.39
N SER A 75 1.45 -11.38 6.63
CA SER A 75 2.33 -12.45 7.11
C SER A 75 2.23 -12.67 8.63
N GLY A 76 1.35 -11.94 9.33
CA GLY A 76 1.19 -12.02 10.78
C GLY A 76 2.26 -11.29 11.58
N HIS A 77 3.09 -10.45 10.94
CA HIS A 77 4.09 -9.64 11.61
C HIS A 77 3.53 -8.27 12.03
N GLU A 78 4.15 -7.64 13.02
CA GLU A 78 3.81 -6.28 13.42
C GLU A 78 4.12 -5.28 12.31
N VAL A 79 3.15 -4.38 12.05
CA VAL A 79 3.26 -3.30 11.08
C VAL A 79 4.23 -2.25 11.60
N THR A 80 5.51 -2.42 11.28
CA THR A 80 6.59 -1.51 11.67
C THR A 80 7.60 -1.37 10.54
N PHE A 81 8.28 -0.22 10.48
CA PHE A 81 9.37 0.01 9.53
C PHE A 81 10.53 -0.97 9.70
N SER A 82 10.79 -1.43 10.93
CA SER A 82 11.85 -2.39 11.24
C SER A 82 11.67 -3.71 10.49
N ASN A 83 10.42 -4.16 10.34
CA ASN A 83 10.09 -5.39 9.64
C ASN A 83 10.10 -5.24 8.11
N LEU A 84 10.18 -4.01 7.58
CA LEU A 84 10.35 -3.80 6.15
C LEU A 84 11.74 -4.20 5.64
N ASN A 85 12.73 -4.41 6.52
CA ASN A 85 14.03 -4.94 6.09
C ASN A 85 14.02 -6.46 5.90
N LEU A 86 12.96 -7.14 6.32
CA LEU A 86 12.79 -8.57 6.11
C LEU A 86 12.29 -8.85 4.68
N SER A 87 12.72 -9.98 4.12
CA SER A 87 12.23 -10.45 2.82
C SER A 87 10.78 -10.94 2.98
N MET A 88 9.83 -10.01 2.86
CA MET A 88 8.40 -10.29 2.97
C MET A 88 7.85 -10.76 1.62
N PRO A 89 6.88 -11.70 1.61
CA PRO A 89 6.16 -12.06 0.39
C PRO A 89 5.42 -10.83 -0.19
N PRO A 90 5.15 -10.80 -1.50
CA PRO A 90 4.40 -9.69 -2.10
C PRO A 90 2.99 -9.60 -1.49
N PRO A 91 2.49 -8.38 -1.22
CA PRO A 91 1.16 -8.21 -0.64
C PRO A 91 0.10 -8.71 -1.62
N LYS A 92 -0.90 -9.41 -1.10
CA LYS A 92 -2.02 -9.91 -1.89
C LYS A 92 -3.19 -8.96 -1.75
N PHE A 93 -3.55 -8.29 -2.83
CA PHE A 93 -4.80 -7.55 -2.92
C PHE A 93 -5.75 -8.31 -3.81
N GLN A 94 -7.04 -8.39 -3.43
CA GLN A 94 -8.08 -8.80 -4.38
C GLN A 94 -8.22 -7.72 -5.45
N THR A 95 -7.41 -7.83 -6.51
CA THR A 95 -7.66 -7.14 -7.76
C THR A 95 -8.79 -7.89 -8.43
N HIS A 96 -10.02 -7.41 -8.25
CA HIS A 96 -11.10 -7.83 -9.14
C HIS A 96 -10.65 -7.47 -10.56
N PRO A 97 -10.60 -8.43 -11.51
CA PRO A 97 -10.42 -8.05 -12.90
C PRO A 97 -11.55 -7.10 -13.29
N PRO A 98 -11.34 -6.15 -14.22
CA PRO A 98 -12.47 -5.43 -14.79
C PRO A 98 -13.45 -6.48 -15.31
N MET A 99 -14.66 -6.51 -14.73
CA MET A 99 -15.72 -7.34 -15.30
C MET A 99 -15.99 -6.80 -16.70
N ILE A 100 -15.81 -7.70 -17.65
CA ILE A 100 -15.94 -7.51 -19.10
C ILE A 100 -17.39 -7.18 -19.44
#